data_AF-A0A1W6NVY5-F1
#
_entry.id   AF-A0A1W6NVY5-F1
#
_cell.length_a   1.000
_cell.length_b   1.000
_cell.length_c   1.000
_cell.angle_alpha   90.00
_cell.angle_beta   90.00
_cell.angle_gamma   90.00
#
_symmetry.space_group_name_H-M   'P 1'
#
loop_
_entity.id
_entity.type
_entity.pdbx_description
1 polymer ?
#
loop_
_entity_poly.entity_id
_entity_poly.type
_entity_poly.pdbx_seq_one_letter_code
_entity_poly.pdbx_strand_id
1 'polypeptide(L)'
;MQTLAGSCDLGVNNAGTLPHDACKIGAVLEDASPQKNETPGALAGATEGDTNEPLNSDADYQLRRDWAIALRYAIESCDPLDAALIMSDALERMRQGRPIPPLMNALDEARNWAAWATPFEVKAYALACFEALPPKAQAGFLAHVTGRPVQ
;
A
#
# COMPACT_ATOMS: atom_id res chain seq x y z
N MET A 1 -56.22 -13.83 -24.25
CA MET A 1 -56.25 -14.46 -22.93
C MET A 1 -55.62 -15.84 -23.06
N GLN A 2 -54.31 -15.94 -22.84
CA GLN A 2 -53.57 -17.20 -22.66
C GLN A 2 -52.24 -16.85 -21.97
N THR A 3 -52.05 -17.46 -20.81
CA THR A 3 -50.90 -17.35 -19.92
C THR A 3 -49.92 -18.47 -20.27
N LEU A 4 -48.64 -18.17 -20.49
CA LEU A 4 -47.58 -19.17 -20.53
C LEU A 4 -46.43 -18.71 -19.64
N ALA A 5 -46.34 -19.34 -18.48
CA ALA A 5 -45.17 -19.38 -17.64
C ALA A 5 -44.15 -20.32 -18.30
N GLY A 6 -42.96 -19.81 -18.62
CA GLY A 6 -41.80 -20.60 -19.01
C GLY A 6 -40.74 -20.47 -17.94
N SER A 7 -40.66 -21.49 -17.09
CA SER A 7 -39.62 -21.66 -16.06
C SER A 7 -38.25 -21.81 -16.72
N CYS A 8 -37.29 -20.97 -16.34
CA CYS A 8 -35.87 -21.20 -16.65
C CYS A 8 -35.18 -21.75 -15.40
N ASP A 9 -35.02 -23.07 -15.39
CA ASP A 9 -34.12 -23.81 -14.50
C ASP A 9 -32.68 -23.30 -14.66
N LEU A 10 -32.17 -22.57 -13.66
CA LEU A 10 -30.73 -22.39 -13.48
C LEU A 10 -30.21 -23.54 -12.63
N GLY A 11 -29.97 -24.66 -13.32
CA GLY A 11 -29.16 -25.76 -12.80
C GLY A 11 -27.73 -25.30 -12.55
N VAL A 12 -27.47 -24.93 -11.29
CA VAL A 12 -26.14 -24.97 -10.69
C VAL A 12 -25.61 -26.40 -10.86
N ASN A 13 -24.42 -26.56 -11.43
CA ASN A 13 -23.40 -27.58 -11.09
C ASN A 13 -22.25 -27.56 -12.11
N ASN A 14 -21.04 -27.23 -11.65
CA ASN A 14 -19.79 -28.01 -11.77
C ASN A 14 -18.60 -27.04 -11.49
N ALA A 15 -18.23 -26.85 -10.22
CA ALA A 15 -17.05 -27.51 -9.63
C ALA A 15 -15.77 -27.40 -10.49
N GLY A 16 -15.18 -26.21 -10.50
CA GLY A 16 -13.76 -25.99 -10.79
C GLY A 16 -13.07 -25.62 -9.48
N THR A 17 -12.37 -26.59 -8.91
CA THR A 17 -11.67 -26.58 -7.63
C THR A 17 -10.79 -25.33 -7.46
N LEU A 18 -11.19 -24.42 -6.57
CA LEU A 18 -10.29 -23.43 -5.97
C LEU A 18 -9.23 -24.17 -5.15
N PRO A 19 -7.93 -23.83 -5.22
CA PRO A 19 -6.95 -24.41 -4.32
C PRO A 19 -7.34 -24.11 -2.87
N HIS A 20 -7.48 -25.18 -2.10
CA HIS A 20 -8.06 -25.26 -0.75
C HIS A 20 -7.29 -24.51 0.35
N ASP A 21 -6.34 -23.63 -0.01
CA ASP A 21 -5.37 -23.05 0.92
C ASP A 21 -5.51 -21.53 1.15
N ALA A 22 -6.48 -20.86 0.51
CA ALA A 22 -6.74 -19.44 0.77
C ALA A 22 -7.48 -19.17 2.11
N CYS A 23 -7.99 -20.21 2.78
CA CYS A 23 -8.81 -20.10 4.00
C CYS A 23 -8.01 -20.30 5.31
N LYS A 24 -6.68 -20.30 5.28
CA LYS A 24 -5.85 -20.58 6.48
C LYS A 24 -5.16 -19.38 7.12
N ILE A 25 -5.42 -18.16 6.68
CA ILE A 25 -4.79 -16.96 7.28
C ILE A 25 -5.55 -16.43 8.51
N GLY A 26 -6.61 -17.13 8.97
CA GLY A 26 -7.50 -16.68 10.05
C GLY A 26 -7.53 -17.54 11.31
N ALA A 27 -6.63 -18.52 11.49
CA ALA A 27 -6.74 -19.49 12.58
C ALA A 27 -5.41 -19.76 13.31
N VAL A 28 -4.84 -18.75 13.99
CA VAL A 28 -3.86 -18.98 15.07
C VAL A 28 -4.00 -17.89 16.13
N LEU A 29 -5.02 -17.99 16.99
CA LEU A 29 -5.03 -17.33 18.30
C LEU A 29 -5.89 -18.16 19.26
N GLU A 30 -5.38 -19.32 19.69
CA GLU A 30 -5.73 -19.89 20.99
C GLU A 30 -4.64 -20.88 21.44
N ASP A 31 -4.38 -20.86 22.74
CA ASP A 31 -3.42 -21.65 23.55
C ASP A 31 -1.95 -21.20 23.65
N ALA A 32 -1.69 -20.39 24.69
CA ALA A 32 -0.56 -20.58 25.61
C ALA A 32 -0.82 -19.84 26.92
N SER A 33 -1.30 -20.55 27.95
CA SER A 33 -1.31 -20.06 29.33
C SER A 33 0.12 -20.11 29.91
N PRO A 34 0.65 -19.04 30.54
CA PRO A 34 1.85 -19.16 31.35
C PRO A 34 1.48 -19.31 32.83
N GLN A 35 1.74 -20.49 33.40
CA GLN A 35 1.84 -20.63 34.86
C GLN A 35 3.11 -19.91 35.33
N LYS A 36 2.96 -18.90 36.19
CA LYS A 36 4.08 -18.32 36.93
C LYS A 36 3.70 -18.22 38.41
N ASN A 37 4.34 -19.07 39.20
CA ASN A 37 4.32 -19.06 40.65
C ASN A 37 5.02 -17.80 41.18
N GLU A 38 4.37 -17.11 42.10
CA GLU A 38 4.94 -15.95 42.79
C GLU A 38 5.92 -16.41 43.88
N THR A 39 7.04 -15.70 43.99
CA THR A 39 7.83 -15.64 45.22
C THR A 39 7.99 -14.15 45.57
N PRO A 40 7.50 -13.66 46.72
CA PRO A 40 7.61 -12.26 47.08
C PRO A 40 8.94 -12.00 47.78
N GLY A 41 9.78 -11.18 47.18
CA GLY A 41 11.06 -10.76 47.77
C GLY A 41 11.56 -9.48 47.12
N ALA A 42 11.43 -8.37 47.84
CA ALA A 42 11.71 -7.02 47.40
C ALA A 42 13.19 -6.80 46.99
N LEU A 43 13.41 -6.14 45.86
CA LEU A 43 14.53 -5.23 45.68
C LEU A 43 14.18 -4.17 44.62
N ALA A 44 14.25 -2.91 45.05
CA ALA A 44 14.03 -1.74 44.23
C ALA A 44 15.17 -1.57 43.20
N GLY A 45 14.79 -1.23 41.97
CA GLY A 45 15.70 -0.86 40.90
C GLY A 45 14.90 -0.47 39.66
N ALA A 46 14.62 0.83 39.51
CA ALA A 46 14.04 1.37 38.28
C ALA A 46 15.12 1.42 37.19
N THR A 47 15.09 0.48 36.25
CA THR A 47 15.57 0.52 34.85
C THR A 47 15.21 -0.87 34.30
N GLU A 48 14.36 -1.04 33.30
CA GLU A 48 14.63 -0.75 31.90
C GLU A 48 13.29 -0.62 31.16
N GLY A 49 13.13 0.46 30.41
CA GLY A 49 12.14 0.50 29.34
C GLY A 49 12.67 -0.35 28.20
N ASP A 50 12.41 -1.65 28.23
CA ASP A 50 12.59 -2.52 27.07
C ASP A 50 11.48 -2.20 26.06
N THR A 51 11.66 -1.08 25.36
CA THR A 51 10.93 -0.77 24.12
C THR A 51 11.85 -1.08 22.95
N ASN A 52 12.42 -2.29 22.94
CA ASN A 52 12.87 -2.89 21.69
C ASN A 52 11.67 -3.59 21.03
N GLU A 53 10.60 -2.84 20.74
CA GLU A 53 9.78 -3.23 19.59
C GLU A 53 10.63 -2.88 18.36
N PRO A 54 11.16 -3.87 17.62
CA PRO A 54 11.79 -3.57 16.35
C PRO A 54 10.74 -2.86 15.50
N LEU A 55 11.00 -1.59 15.19
CA LEU A 55 10.23 -0.80 14.23
C LEU A 55 10.10 -1.65 12.97
N ASN A 56 8.93 -2.26 12.78
CA ASN A 56 8.62 -3.29 11.78
C ASN A 56 9.15 -4.68 12.20
N SER A 57 8.35 -5.43 12.97
CA SER A 57 8.63 -6.83 13.27
C SER A 57 8.66 -7.64 11.96
N ASP A 58 9.46 -8.71 11.92
CA ASP A 58 9.50 -9.59 10.74
C ASP A 58 8.08 -10.05 10.33
N ALA A 59 7.16 -10.18 11.29
CA ALA A 59 5.76 -10.52 11.08
C ALA A 59 4.98 -9.45 10.28
N ASP A 60 5.13 -8.17 10.60
CA ASP A 60 4.45 -7.07 9.88
C ASP A 60 4.90 -6.99 8.43
N TYR A 61 6.20 -7.22 8.19
CA TYR A 61 6.75 -7.24 6.85
C TYR A 61 6.22 -8.44 6.03
N GLN A 62 6.19 -9.65 6.61
CA GLN A 62 5.63 -10.80 5.90
C GLN A 62 4.14 -10.60 5.60
N LEU A 63 3.38 -10.05 6.55
CA LEU A 63 1.97 -9.74 6.34
C LEU A 63 1.78 -8.80 5.15
N ARG A 64 2.52 -7.67 5.12
CA ARG A 64 2.46 -6.72 3.99
C ARG A 64 2.82 -7.36 2.66
N ARG A 65 3.82 -8.25 2.65
CA ARG A 65 4.23 -9.01 1.46
C ARG A 65 3.12 -9.95 0.99
N ASP A 66 2.49 -10.69 1.90
CA ASP A 66 1.43 -11.64 1.57
C ASP A 66 0.20 -10.93 0.98
N TRP A 67 -0.18 -9.78 1.54
CA TRP A 67 -1.25 -8.94 0.97
C TRP A 67 -0.90 -8.43 -0.43
N ALA A 68 0.34 -8.02 -0.68
CA ALA A 68 0.77 -7.57 -1.99
C ALA A 68 0.71 -8.70 -3.04
N ILE A 69 1.08 -9.92 -2.65
CA ILE A 69 0.99 -11.11 -3.49
C ILE A 69 -0.48 -11.45 -3.80
N ALA A 70 -1.34 -11.43 -2.78
CA ALA A 70 -2.77 -11.70 -2.94
C ALA A 70 -3.42 -10.68 -3.88
N LEU A 71 -3.13 -9.39 -3.72
CA LEU A 71 -3.62 -8.33 -4.61
C LEU A 71 -3.17 -8.55 -6.05
N ARG A 72 -1.89 -8.91 -6.27
CA ARG A 72 -1.37 -9.21 -7.62
C ARG A 72 -2.19 -10.31 -8.30
N TYR A 73 -2.43 -11.43 -7.61
CA TYR A 73 -3.22 -12.53 -8.18
C TYR A 73 -4.68 -12.14 -8.42
N ALA A 74 -5.27 -11.34 -7.53
CA ALA A 74 -6.62 -10.84 -7.70
C ALA A 74 -6.76 -9.98 -8.97
N ILE A 75 -5.81 -9.07 -9.21
CA ILE A 75 -5.76 -8.22 -10.41
C ILE A 75 -5.57 -9.08 -11.67
N GLU A 76 -4.65 -10.05 -11.63
CA GLU A 76 -4.38 -10.95 -12.78
C GLU A 76 -5.56 -11.84 -13.16
N SER A 77 -6.44 -12.15 -12.20
CA SER A 77 -7.61 -13.01 -12.40
C SER A 77 -8.89 -12.25 -12.72
N CYS A 78 -8.89 -10.92 -12.57
CA CYS A 78 -10.03 -10.06 -12.80
C CYS A 78 -10.18 -9.72 -14.29
N ASP A 79 -11.40 -9.39 -14.74
CA ASP A 79 -11.57 -8.83 -16.09
C ASP A 79 -10.74 -7.53 -16.21
N PRO A 80 -10.02 -7.30 -17.33
CA PRO A 80 -9.16 -6.14 -17.48
C PRO A 80 -9.86 -4.79 -17.27
N LEU A 81 -11.15 -4.68 -17.66
CA LEU A 81 -11.91 -3.43 -17.48
C LEU A 81 -12.24 -3.20 -16.00
N ASP A 82 -12.69 -4.24 -15.30
CA ASP A 82 -13.02 -4.16 -13.88
C ASP A 82 -11.78 -3.90 -13.04
N ALA A 83 -10.67 -4.60 -13.34
CA ALA A 83 -9.39 -4.39 -12.69
C ALA A 83 -8.93 -2.93 -12.83
N ALA A 84 -9.04 -2.36 -14.03
CA ALA A 84 -8.68 -0.98 -14.29
C ALA A 84 -9.56 0.01 -13.51
N LEU A 85 -10.88 -0.19 -13.46
CA LEU A 85 -11.81 0.67 -12.74
C LEU A 85 -11.58 0.63 -11.23
N ILE A 86 -11.48 -0.56 -10.64
CA ILE A 86 -11.25 -0.74 -9.21
C ILE A 86 -9.91 -0.13 -8.80
N MET A 87 -8.84 -0.40 -9.55
CA MET A 87 -7.52 0.16 -9.25
C MET A 87 -7.48 1.68 -9.42
N SER A 88 -8.19 2.23 -10.40
CA SER A 88 -8.27 3.68 -10.58
C SER A 88 -8.99 4.37 -9.42
N ASP A 89 -10.15 3.85 -9.00
CA ASP A 89 -10.88 4.40 -7.83
C ASP A 89 -10.06 4.26 -6.54
N ALA A 90 -9.42 3.10 -6.32
CA ALA A 90 -8.56 2.89 -5.17
C ALA A 90 -7.39 3.88 -5.13
N LEU A 91 -6.71 4.08 -6.27
CA LEU A 91 -5.61 5.04 -6.37
C LEU A 91 -6.07 6.49 -6.21
N GLU A 92 -7.23 6.85 -6.74
CA GLU A 92 -7.79 8.20 -6.59
C GLU A 92 -8.08 8.51 -5.11
N ARG A 93 -8.57 7.54 -4.34
CA ARG A 93 -8.81 7.70 -2.89
C ARG A 93 -7.53 7.79 -2.07
N MET A 94 -6.42 7.24 -2.57
CA MET A 94 -5.10 7.30 -1.92
C MET A 94 -4.33 8.59 -2.25
N ARG A 95 -4.90 9.50 -3.05
CA ARG A 95 -4.28 10.76 -3.40
C ARG A 95 -4.06 11.66 -2.19
N GLN A 96 -2.93 12.33 -2.22
CA GLN A 96 -2.47 13.20 -1.15
C GLN A 96 -2.86 14.67 -1.39
N GLY A 97 -3.30 14.97 -2.61
CA GLY A 97 -3.74 16.29 -3.00
C GLY A 97 -2.56 17.21 -3.28
N ARG A 98 -2.63 18.41 -2.73
CA ARG A 98 -1.67 19.48 -3.03
C ARG A 98 -0.43 19.36 -2.13
N PRO A 99 0.77 19.64 -2.64
CA PRO A 99 1.94 19.86 -1.80
C PRO A 99 1.64 20.91 -0.72
N ILE A 100 2.04 20.62 0.51
CA ILE A 100 1.89 21.53 1.64
C ILE A 100 2.87 22.70 1.44
N PRO A 101 2.46 23.96 1.68
CA PRO A 101 3.37 25.09 1.61
C PRO A 101 4.59 24.88 2.51
N PRO A 102 5.81 25.09 2.01
CA PRO A 102 6.99 24.78 2.78
C PRO A 102 7.15 25.73 3.97
N LEU A 103 7.46 25.19 5.15
CA LEU A 103 7.74 25.95 6.37
C LEU A 103 9.19 26.46 6.43
N MET A 104 10.15 25.65 5.98
CA MET A 104 11.58 25.94 6.05
C MET A 104 12.29 25.75 4.70
N ASN A 105 12.42 24.50 4.23
CA ASN A 105 13.16 24.17 3.02
C ASN A 105 12.23 23.53 1.99
N ALA A 106 11.99 24.26 0.90
CA ALA A 106 11.09 23.82 -0.16
C ALA A 106 11.47 22.49 -0.81
N LEU A 107 12.77 22.18 -0.94
CA LEU A 107 13.21 20.94 -1.56
C LEU A 107 13.05 19.74 -0.63
N ASP A 108 13.41 19.89 0.65
CA ASP A 108 13.27 18.80 1.62
C ASP A 108 11.79 18.50 1.90
N GLU A 109 10.95 19.53 1.95
CA GLU A 109 9.51 19.35 2.12
C GLU A 109 8.85 18.78 0.86
N ALA A 110 9.29 19.18 -0.34
CA ALA A 110 8.84 18.54 -1.58
C ALA A 110 9.24 17.06 -1.64
N ARG A 111 10.45 16.70 -1.17
CA ARG A 111 10.90 15.31 -1.06
C ARG A 111 10.05 14.53 -0.07
N ASN A 112 9.77 15.13 1.10
CA ASN A 112 8.92 14.52 2.11
C ASN A 112 7.52 14.26 1.54
N TRP A 113 6.88 15.27 0.91
CA TRP A 113 5.57 15.11 0.26
C TRP A 113 5.58 14.02 -0.82
N ALA A 114 6.60 14.02 -1.68
CA ALA A 114 6.73 13.03 -2.75
C ALA A 114 6.91 11.59 -2.25
N ALA A 115 7.36 11.39 -1.00
CA ALA A 115 7.54 10.05 -0.43
C ALA A 115 6.22 9.33 -0.13
N TRP A 116 5.11 10.06 0.04
CA TRP A 116 3.78 9.50 0.31
C TRP A 116 2.73 9.86 -0.76
N ALA A 117 3.03 10.81 -1.66
CA ALA A 117 2.19 11.11 -2.82
C ALA A 117 2.07 9.93 -3.79
N THR A 118 0.94 9.86 -4.50
CA THR A 118 0.76 8.81 -5.52
C THR A 118 1.72 9.04 -6.71
N PRO A 119 2.12 7.98 -7.45
CA PRO A 119 2.98 8.14 -8.62
C PRO A 119 2.40 9.07 -9.69
N PHE A 120 1.07 9.15 -9.79
CA PHE A 120 0.38 10.07 -10.68
C PHE A 120 0.62 11.53 -10.26
N GLU A 121 0.44 11.85 -8.97
CA GLU A 121 0.64 13.19 -8.44
C GLU A 121 2.09 13.64 -8.61
N VAL A 122 3.05 12.79 -8.26
CA VAL A 122 4.48 13.12 -8.41
C VAL A 122 4.81 13.49 -9.86
N LYS A 123 4.32 12.73 -10.85
CA LYS A 123 4.55 13.02 -12.27
C LYS A 123 3.88 14.32 -12.72
N ALA A 124 2.62 14.54 -12.31
CA ALA A 124 1.86 15.72 -12.69
C ALA A 124 2.52 17.01 -12.15
N TYR A 125 2.88 17.02 -10.86
CA TYR A 125 3.55 18.17 -10.25
C TYR A 125 4.97 18.37 -10.79
N ALA A 126 5.72 17.29 -11.03
CA ALA A 126 7.05 17.40 -11.64
C ALA A 126 7.00 18.04 -13.03
N LEU A 127 6.07 17.61 -13.89
CA LEU A 127 5.90 18.17 -15.23
C LEU A 127 5.49 19.66 -15.16
N ALA A 128 4.48 19.99 -14.36
CA ALA A 128 4.01 21.37 -14.21
C ALA A 128 5.11 22.30 -13.69
N CYS A 129 5.90 21.85 -12.70
CA CYS A 129 7.04 22.61 -12.19
C CYS A 129 8.13 22.80 -13.25
N PHE A 130 8.43 21.76 -14.05
CA PHE A 130 9.42 21.84 -15.12
C PHE A 130 9.00 22.81 -16.23
N GLU A 131 7.73 22.74 -16.67
CA GLU A 131 7.18 23.64 -17.70
C GLU A 131 7.16 25.11 -17.26
N ALA A 132 6.99 25.37 -15.96
CA ALA A 132 7.01 26.72 -15.40
C ALA A 132 8.42 27.35 -15.33
N LEU A 133 9.49 26.55 -15.46
CA LEU A 133 10.86 27.06 -15.44
C LEU A 133 11.20 27.83 -16.73
N PRO A 134 12.00 28.92 -16.66
CA PRO A 134 12.56 29.54 -17.86
C PRO A 134 13.41 28.54 -18.66
N PRO A 135 13.54 28.68 -20.00
CA PRO A 135 14.26 27.72 -20.84
C PRO A 135 15.70 27.42 -20.39
N LYS A 136 16.42 28.43 -19.88
CA LYS A 136 17.77 28.24 -19.32
C LYS A 136 17.77 27.35 -18.08
N ALA A 137 16.77 27.50 -17.21
CA ALA A 137 16.62 26.70 -16.00
C ALA A 137 16.16 25.27 -16.32
N GLN A 138 15.29 25.10 -17.33
CA GLN A 138 14.94 23.76 -17.85
C GLN A 138 16.18 23.01 -18.33
N ALA A 139 17.05 23.66 -19.12
CA ALA A 139 18.29 23.06 -19.58
C ALA A 139 19.22 22.67 -18.41
N GLY A 140 19.36 23.54 -17.41
CA GLY A 140 20.13 23.25 -16.19
C GLY A 140 19.55 22.08 -15.39
N PHE A 141 18.22 22.01 -15.27
CA PHE A 141 17.53 20.91 -14.61
C PHE A 141 17.76 19.59 -15.34
N LEU A 142 17.61 19.57 -16.67
CA LEU A 142 17.88 18.37 -17.49
C LEU A 142 19.32 17.91 -17.39
N ALA A 143 20.29 18.83 -17.39
CA ALA A 143 21.70 18.52 -17.17
C ALA A 143 21.91 17.83 -15.82
N HIS A 144 21.31 18.37 -14.75
CA HIS A 144 21.38 17.79 -13.40
C HIS A 144 20.80 16.37 -13.34
N VAL A 145 19.56 16.15 -13.83
CA VAL A 145 18.88 14.85 -13.70
C VAL A 145 19.42 13.78 -14.66
N THR A 146 20.00 14.18 -15.79
CA THR A 146 20.63 13.24 -16.75
C THR A 146 22.12 13.01 -16.49
N GLY A 147 22.70 13.71 -15.51
CA GLY A 147 24.14 13.63 -15.23
C GLY A 147 25.02 14.17 -16.37
N ARG A 148 24.45 14.94 -17.30
CA ARG A 148 25.21 15.52 -18.42
C ARG A 148 25.85 16.84 -17.99
N PRO A 149 27.16 17.06 -18.25
CA PRO A 149 27.76 18.37 -18.03
C PRO A 149 27.16 19.40 -19.00
N VAL A 150 26.85 20.59 -18.48
CA VAL A 150 26.43 21.74 -19.30
C VAL A 150 27.62 22.14 -20.17
N GLN A 151 27.46 22.01 -21.50
CA GLN A 151 28.46 22.45 -22.49
C GLN A 151 28.31 23.95 -22.77
#